data_AF-A0A3E5BAJ9-F1
#
_entry.id   AF-A0A3E5BAJ9-F1
#
_cell.length_a   1.000
_cell.length_b   1.000
_cell.length_c   1.000
_cell.angle_alpha   90.00
_cell.angle_beta   90.00
_cell.angle_gamma   90.00
#
_symmetry.space_group_name_H-M   'P 1'
#
loop_
_entity.id
_entity.type
_entity.pdbx_description
1 polymer ?
#
loop_
_entity_poly.entity_id
_entity_poly.type
_entity_poly.pdbx_seq_one_letter_code
_entity_poly.pdbx_strand_id
1 'polypeptide(L)'
;MANSDLKHLEMWGPIILSLCSSILLYKFNINIFSNELKLVEIMIGTSGTIFGFLLALLALIIQGSSPKLLELAKNRKTLMNRVIKYNRTVVLLALLCLAFSLIVMIFGDSIKNNIIISSIYAFLATAMILYTIIFVLIFYEAIKY
;
A
#
# COMPACT_ATOMS: atom_id res chain seq x y z
N MET A 1 22.06 12.53 11.90
CA MET A 1 20.98 12.15 12.83
C MET A 1 19.59 12.17 12.18
N ALA A 2 19.18 13.21 11.45
CA ALA A 2 17.85 13.26 10.81
C ALA A 2 17.47 12.11 9.82
N ASN A 3 18.44 11.37 9.29
CA ASN A 3 18.23 10.34 8.26
C ASN A 3 17.91 8.94 8.84
N SER A 4 18.12 8.70 10.14
CA SER A 4 17.71 7.46 10.82
C SER A 4 16.26 7.53 11.27
N ASP A 5 15.85 8.68 11.81
CA ASP A 5 14.52 8.86 12.40
C ASP A 5 13.43 8.82 11.31
N LEU A 6 13.73 9.37 10.13
CA LEU A 6 12.86 9.25 8.95
C LEU A 6 12.68 7.78 8.53
N LYS A 7 13.76 6.98 8.55
CA LYS A 7 13.68 5.55 8.18
C LYS A 7 12.88 4.73 9.17
N HIS A 8 12.98 5.04 10.46
CA HIS A 8 12.16 4.39 11.48
C HIS A 8 10.69 4.78 11.35
N LEU A 9 10.40 6.05 11.06
CA LEU A 9 9.04 6.53 10.80
C LEU A 9 8.42 5.88 9.56
N GLU A 10 9.18 5.76 8.47
CA GLU A 10 8.72 5.11 7.24
C GLU A 10 8.43 3.61 7.44
N MET A 11 9.16 2.95 8.33
CA MET A 11 9.00 1.52 8.57
C MET A 11 7.85 1.22 9.54
N TRP A 12 7.80 1.92 10.68
CA TRP A 12 6.85 1.65 11.76
C TRP A 12 5.58 2.50 11.68
N GLY A 13 5.65 3.71 11.14
CA GLY A 13 4.51 4.63 11.03
C GLY A 13 3.30 4.00 10.33
N PRO A 14 3.45 3.39 9.15
CA PRO A 14 2.35 2.72 8.47
C PRO A 14 1.73 1.60 9.29
N ILE A 15 2.56 0.80 9.97
CA ILE A 15 2.10 -0.34 10.77
C ILE A 15 1.32 0.14 11.99
N ILE A 16 1.85 1.12 12.73
CA ILE A 16 1.22 1.67 13.93
C ILE A 16 -0.11 2.35 13.57
N LEU A 17 -0.12 3.19 12.53
CA LEU A 17 -1.35 3.87 12.10
C LEU A 17 -2.41 2.90 11.59
N SER A 18 -2.00 1.84 10.90
CA SER A 18 -2.94 0.80 10.43
C SER A 18 -3.47 -0.05 11.58
N LEU A 19 -2.66 -0.32 12.61
CA LEU A 19 -3.13 -0.97 13.84
C LEU A 19 -4.12 -0.08 14.58
N CYS A 20 -3.82 1.22 14.70
CA CYS A 20 -4.74 2.19 15.31
C CYS A 20 -6.08 2.25 14.58
N SER A 21 -6.09 2.29 13.24
CA SER A 21 -7.35 2.31 12.46
C SER A 21 -8.20 1.06 12.73
N SER A 22 -7.57 -0.11 12.74
CA SER A 22 -8.22 -1.39 13.01
C SER A 22 -8.80 -1.47 14.43
N ILE A 23 -8.01 -1.08 15.44
CA ILE A 23 -8.43 -1.09 16.85
C ILE A 23 -9.58 -0.11 17.09
N LEU A 24 -9.54 1.08 16.49
CA LEU A 24 -10.61 2.06 16.61
C LEU A 24 -11.92 1.52 16.05
N LEU A 25 -11.91 0.94 14.85
CA LEU A 25 -13.11 0.38 14.23
C LEU A 25 -13.68 -0.78 15.05
N TYR A 26 -12.82 -1.68 15.56
CA TYR A 26 -13.22 -2.75 16.44
C TYR A 26 -13.87 -2.21 17.74
N LYS A 27 -13.21 -1.26 18.40
CA LYS A 27 -13.66 -0.70 19.68
C LYS A 27 -14.97 0.07 19.57
N PHE A 28 -15.18 0.80 18.48
CA PHE A 28 -16.40 1.56 18.21
C PHE A 28 -17.48 0.73 17.50
N ASN A 29 -17.25 -0.56 17.28
CA ASN A 29 -18.16 -1.46 16.59
C ASN A 29 -18.57 -0.96 15.19
N ILE A 30 -17.64 -0.24 14.54
CA ILE A 30 -17.85 0.35 13.22
C ILE A 30 -17.58 -0.72 12.18
N ASN A 31 -18.58 -0.96 11.37
CA ASN A 31 -18.52 -1.94 10.32
C ASN A 31 -18.45 -1.27 8.96
N ILE A 32 -17.29 -1.35 8.33
CA ILE A 32 -17.01 -0.70 7.05
C ILE A 32 -17.89 -1.28 5.92
N PHE A 33 -18.45 -2.48 6.11
CA PHE A 33 -19.33 -3.12 5.15
C PHE A 33 -20.82 -2.80 5.37
N SER A 34 -21.18 -2.10 6.46
CA SER A 34 -22.60 -1.90 6.82
C SER A 34 -23.34 -0.99 5.85
N ASN A 35 -22.69 0.07 5.38
CA ASN A 35 -23.17 0.89 4.28
C ASN A 35 -22.75 0.20 2.99
N GLU A 36 -23.73 -0.17 2.16
CA GLU A 36 -23.66 -0.75 0.81
C GLU A 36 -22.23 -0.95 0.28
N LEU A 37 -21.88 -2.18 -0.15
CA LEU A 37 -20.56 -2.64 -0.60
C LEU A 37 -19.77 -1.73 -1.58
N LYS A 38 -20.31 -0.57 -2.00
CA LYS A 38 -19.65 0.56 -2.64
C LYS A 38 -18.23 0.85 -2.15
N LEU A 39 -17.98 0.82 -0.84
CA LEU A 39 -16.61 1.06 -0.34
C LEU A 39 -15.65 -0.06 -0.79
N VAL A 40 -16.12 -1.31 -0.78
CA VAL A 40 -15.38 -2.48 -1.27
C VAL A 40 -15.18 -2.37 -2.78
N GLU A 41 -16.18 -1.94 -3.55
CA GLU A 41 -16.08 -1.71 -5.00
C GLU A 41 -15.02 -0.65 -5.35
N ILE A 42 -15.04 0.49 -4.64
CA ILE A 42 -14.02 1.54 -4.80
C ILE A 42 -12.63 0.99 -4.48
N MET A 43 -12.52 0.16 -3.44
CA MET A 43 -11.26 -0.45 -3.06
C MET A 43 -10.76 -1.49 -4.06
N ILE A 44 -11.65 -2.25 -4.72
CA ILE A 44 -11.28 -3.11 -5.86
C ILE A 44 -10.65 -2.27 -6.97
N GLY A 45 -11.31 -1.18 -7.36
CA GLY A 45 -10.78 -0.29 -8.40
C GLY A 45 -9.42 0.31 -8.00
N THR A 46 -9.35 0.88 -6.80
CA THR A 46 -8.15 1.54 -6.28
C THR A 46 -6.97 0.58 -6.14
N SER A 47 -7.18 -0.57 -5.50
CA SER A 47 -6.13 -1.58 -5.30
C SER A 47 -5.68 -2.19 -6.63
N GLY A 48 -6.60 -2.45 -7.56
CA GLY A 48 -6.27 -2.91 -8.91
C GLY A 48 -5.43 -1.90 -9.70
N THR A 49 -5.79 -0.61 -9.66
CA THR A 49 -5.02 0.45 -10.33
C THR A 49 -3.62 0.59 -9.73
N ILE A 50 -3.49 0.64 -8.40
CA ILE A 50 -2.19 0.72 -7.71
C ILE A 50 -1.32 -0.49 -8.07
N PHE A 51 -1.89 -1.69 -8.01
CA PHE A 51 -1.20 -2.92 -8.37
C PHE A 51 -0.67 -2.88 -9.81
N GLY A 52 -1.53 -2.60 -10.78
CA GLY A 52 -1.17 -2.58 -12.20
C GLY A 52 -0.12 -1.51 -12.51
N PHE A 53 -0.31 -0.30 -11.98
CA PHE A 53 0.63 0.81 -12.17
C PHE A 53 2.01 0.50 -11.61
N LEU A 54 2.08 0.03 -10.37
CA LEU A 54 3.36 -0.22 -9.71
C LEU A 54 4.09 -1.44 -10.28
N LEU A 55 3.34 -2.46 -10.74
CA LEU A 55 3.91 -3.61 -11.43
C LEU A 55 4.50 -3.20 -12.79
N ALA A 56 3.80 -2.36 -13.55
CA ALA A 56 4.32 -1.81 -14.80
C ALA A 56 5.57 -0.95 -14.56
N LEU A 57 5.56 -0.11 -13.52
CA LEU A 57 6.70 0.70 -13.13
C LEU A 57 7.91 -0.16 -12.71
N LEU A 58 7.69 -1.25 -11.97
CA LEU A 58 8.75 -2.20 -11.62
C LEU A 58 9.33 -2.88 -12.86
N ALA A 59 8.48 -3.31 -13.79
CA ALA A 59 8.91 -3.90 -15.05
C ALA A 59 9.76 -2.91 -15.88
N LEU A 60 9.35 -1.65 -15.95
CA LEU A 60 10.12 -0.59 -16.61
C LEU A 60 11.47 -0.32 -15.94
N ILE A 61 11.54 -0.35 -14.60
CA ILE A 61 12.81 -0.18 -13.88
C ILE A 61 13.77 -1.36 -14.17
N ILE A 62 13.25 -2.59 -14.21
CA ILE A 62 14.06 -3.79 -14.44
C ILE A 62 14.50 -3.91 -15.90
N GLN A 63 13.61 -3.61 -16.85
CA GLN A 63 13.87 -3.71 -18.29
C GLN A 63 14.55 -2.46 -18.86
N GLY A 64 14.49 -1.34 -18.15
CA GLY A 64 15.02 -0.06 -18.57
C GLY A 64 16.54 -0.06 -18.64
N SER A 65 17.08 -0.19 -19.85
CA SER A 65 18.51 0.00 -20.17
C SER A 65 18.90 1.47 -20.35
N SER A 66 18.08 2.40 -19.82
CA SER A 66 18.35 3.84 -19.94
C SER A 66 19.68 4.18 -19.26
N PRO A 67 20.60 4.88 -19.97
CA PRO A 67 21.88 5.32 -19.40
C PRO A 67 21.69 6.11 -18.10
N LYS A 68 20.60 6.91 -18.01
CA LYS A 68 20.24 7.67 -16.80
C LYS A 68 19.84 6.78 -15.64
N LEU A 69 19.09 5.69 -15.87
CA LEU A 69 18.72 4.72 -14.83
C LEU A 69 19.97 3.97 -14.32
N LEU A 70 20.87 3.61 -15.23
CA LEU A 70 22.15 2.98 -14.87
C LEU A 70 23.06 3.93 -14.07
N GLU A 71 23.07 5.21 -14.44
CA GLU A 71 23.82 6.26 -13.74
C GLU A 71 23.21 6.59 -12.37
N LEU A 72 21.88 6.68 -12.26
CA LEU A 72 21.14 6.79 -10.99
C LEU A 72 21.37 5.57 -10.10
N ALA A 73 21.37 4.35 -10.65
CA ALA A 73 21.63 3.13 -9.90
C ALA A 73 23.08 3.05 -9.39
N LYS A 74 24.05 3.56 -10.16
CA LYS A 74 25.46 3.67 -9.74
C LYS A 74 25.67 4.75 -8.68
N ASN A 75 25.11 5.94 -8.88
CA ASN A 75 25.36 7.10 -8.03
C ASN A 75 24.47 7.13 -6.77
N ARG A 76 23.29 6.48 -6.80
CA ARG A 76 22.28 6.51 -5.72
C ARG A 76 21.70 5.13 -5.41
N LYS A 77 22.58 4.12 -5.36
CA LYS A 77 22.22 2.71 -5.08
C LYS A 77 21.30 2.55 -3.86
N THR A 78 21.55 3.29 -2.79
CA THR A 78 20.74 3.26 -1.55
C THR A 78 19.31 3.77 -1.76
N LEU A 79 19.12 4.82 -2.57
CA LEU A 79 17.80 5.38 -2.85
C LEU A 79 17.01 4.48 -3.81
N MET A 80 17.67 3.93 -4.84
CA MET A 80 17.04 2.99 -5.78
C MET A 80 16.64 1.68 -5.12
N ASN A 81 17.45 1.16 -4.21
CA ASN A 81 17.05 0.01 -3.41
C ASN A 81 15.82 0.31 -2.55
N ARG A 82 15.66 1.54 -2.04
CA ARG A 82 14.45 1.96 -1.31
C ARG A 82 13.23 2.02 -2.22
N VAL A 83 13.34 2.65 -3.39
CA VAL A 83 12.24 2.70 -4.39
C VAL A 83 11.76 1.30 -4.75
N ILE A 84 12.69 0.38 -5.09
CA ILE A 84 12.35 -1.01 -5.44
C ILE A 84 11.71 -1.74 -4.25
N LYS A 85 12.26 -1.57 -3.04
CA LYS A 85 11.72 -2.19 -1.82
C LYS A 85 10.28 -1.76 -1.57
N TYR A 86 10.01 -0.45 -1.53
CA TYR A 86 8.67 0.05 -1.24
C TYR A 86 7.69 -0.22 -2.38
N ASN A 87 8.12 -0.13 -3.65
CA ASN A 87 7.29 -0.55 -4.78
C ASN A 87 6.82 -2.01 -4.61
N ARG A 88 7.75 -2.94 -4.36
CA ARG A 88 7.42 -4.35 -4.16
C ARG A 88 6.46 -4.56 -2.98
N THR A 89 6.68 -3.86 -1.87
CA THR A 89 5.77 -3.92 -0.70
C THR A 89 4.37 -3.45 -1.05
N VAL A 90 4.23 -2.33 -1.76
CA VAL A 90 2.92 -1.80 -2.14
C VAL A 90 2.23 -2.70 -3.17
N VAL A 91 2.95 -3.26 -4.14
CA VAL A 91 2.40 -4.23 -5.11
C VAL A 91 1.79 -5.44 -4.38
N LEU A 92 2.51 -6.01 -3.40
CA LEU A 92 2.00 -7.14 -2.62
C LEU A 92 0.78 -6.76 -1.77
N LEU A 93 0.83 -5.60 -1.11
CA LEU A 93 -0.31 -5.09 -0.32
C LEU A 93 -1.53 -4.81 -1.19
N ALA A 94 -1.34 -4.23 -2.37
CA ALA A 94 -2.41 -3.94 -3.31
C ALA A 94 -3.05 -5.23 -3.85
N LEU A 95 -2.23 -6.24 -4.17
CA LEU A 95 -2.73 -7.55 -4.56
C LEU A 95 -3.54 -8.22 -3.44
N LEU A 96 -3.03 -8.19 -2.21
CA LEU A 96 -3.75 -8.73 -1.04
C LEU A 96 -5.05 -7.98 -0.80
N CYS A 97 -5.05 -6.66 -0.89
CA CYS A 97 -6.24 -5.83 -0.68
C CYS A 97 -7.27 -6.06 -1.79
N LEU A 98 -6.85 -6.22 -3.04
CA LEU A 98 -7.70 -6.59 -4.16
C LEU A 98 -8.35 -7.96 -3.93
N ALA A 99 -7.54 -8.98 -3.63
CA ALA A 99 -8.04 -10.33 -3.37
C ALA A 99 -9.03 -10.35 -2.19
N PHE A 100 -8.70 -9.66 -1.09
CA PHE A 100 -9.60 -9.55 0.06
C PHE A 100 -10.91 -8.85 -0.33
N SER A 101 -10.84 -7.74 -1.06
CA SER A 101 -12.03 -7.00 -1.49
C SER A 101 -12.93 -7.86 -2.39
N LEU A 102 -12.35 -8.66 -3.29
CA LEU A 102 -13.10 -9.61 -4.10
C LEU A 102 -13.78 -10.70 -3.24
N ILE A 103 -13.07 -11.25 -2.24
CA ILE A 103 -13.67 -12.21 -1.30
C ILE A 103 -14.86 -11.57 -0.57
N VAL A 104 -14.71 -10.35 -0.06
CA VAL A 104 -15.81 -9.64 0.63
C VAL A 104 -16.98 -9.39 -0.32
N MET A 105 -16.72 -9.09 -1.59
CA MET A 105 -17.80 -8.88 -2.56
C MET A 105 -18.55 -10.17 -2.90
N ILE A 106 -17.84 -11.32 -2.99
CA ILE A 106 -18.45 -12.63 -3.26
C ILE A 106 -19.22 -13.17 -2.04
N PHE A 107 -18.66 -13.01 -0.84
CA PHE A 107 -19.21 -13.56 0.41
C PHE A 107 -19.91 -12.49 1.26
N GLY A 108 -20.32 -11.39 0.63
CA GLY A 108 -20.80 -10.17 1.28
C GLY A 108 -21.83 -10.44 2.36
N ASP A 109 -22.88 -11.21 2.05
CA ASP A 109 -23.97 -11.45 3.01
C ASP A 109 -23.53 -12.21 4.27
N SER A 110 -22.56 -13.11 4.15
CA SER A 110 -22.01 -13.90 5.26
C SER A 110 -21.00 -13.11 6.10
N ILE A 111 -20.34 -12.12 5.51
CA ILE A 111 -19.21 -11.39 6.11
C ILE A 111 -19.61 -9.97 6.53
N LYS A 112 -20.70 -9.43 5.98
CA LYS A 112 -21.12 -8.03 6.12
C LYS A 112 -21.27 -7.61 7.57
N ASN A 113 -21.59 -8.50 8.50
CA ASN A 113 -21.77 -8.16 9.93
C ASN A 113 -20.58 -8.54 10.82
N ASN A 114 -19.49 -9.05 10.24
CA ASN A 114 -18.35 -9.50 11.00
C ASN A 114 -17.34 -8.36 11.23
N ILE A 115 -17.40 -7.76 12.42
CA ILE A 115 -16.52 -6.65 12.85
C ILE A 115 -15.04 -7.04 12.83
N ILE A 116 -14.70 -8.30 13.11
CA ILE A 116 -13.31 -8.77 13.08
C ILE A 116 -12.78 -8.70 11.65
N ILE A 117 -13.55 -9.20 10.68
CA ILE A 117 -13.16 -9.16 9.27
C ILE A 117 -13.09 -7.72 8.77
N SER A 118 -14.04 -6.88 9.18
CA SER A 118 -14.04 -5.45 8.86
C SER A 118 -12.79 -4.73 9.41
N SER A 119 -12.39 -5.05 10.64
CA SER A 119 -11.21 -4.46 11.27
C SER A 119 -9.90 -4.90 10.62
N ILE A 120 -9.78 -6.18 10.23
CA ILE A 120 -8.63 -6.70 9.47
C ILE A 120 -8.56 -6.02 8.10
N TYR A 121 -9.70 -5.88 7.44
CA TYR A 121 -9.79 -5.21 6.15
C TYR A 121 -9.34 -3.74 6.24
N ALA A 122 -9.77 -3.03 7.28
CA ALA A 122 -9.31 -1.67 7.54
C ALA A 122 -7.80 -1.58 7.70
N PHE A 123 -7.20 -2.46 8.51
CA PHE A 123 -5.74 -2.52 8.67
C PHE A 123 -5.06 -2.60 7.31
N LEU A 124 -5.49 -3.56 6.48
CA LEU A 124 -4.91 -3.81 5.16
C LEU A 124 -5.06 -2.62 4.21
N ALA A 125 -6.27 -2.02 4.17
CA ALA A 125 -6.57 -0.85 3.34
C ALA A 125 -5.73 0.36 3.76
N THR A 126 -5.66 0.67 5.06
CA THR A 126 -4.83 1.78 5.56
C THR A 126 -3.34 1.54 5.32
N ALA A 127 -2.86 0.31 5.50
CA ALA A 127 -1.45 -0.02 5.25
C ALA A 127 -1.11 0.19 3.77
N MET A 128 -1.94 -0.30 2.85
CA MET A 128 -1.75 -0.11 1.41
C MET A 128 -1.65 1.38 1.06
N ILE A 129 -2.58 2.22 1.56
CA ILE A 129 -2.58 3.66 1.29
C ILE A 129 -1.31 4.33 1.83
N LEU A 130 -0.94 4.07 3.08
CA LEU A 130 0.23 4.69 3.71
C LEU A 130 1.54 4.28 3.04
N TYR A 131 1.72 3.00 2.71
CA TYR A 131 2.91 2.56 1.97
C TYR A 131 2.93 3.11 0.54
N THR A 132 1.78 3.32 -0.10
CA THR A 132 1.71 3.98 -1.41
C THR A 132 2.18 5.43 -1.32
N ILE A 133 1.74 6.18 -0.31
CA ILE A 133 2.18 7.56 -0.08
C ILE A 133 3.70 7.61 0.14
N ILE A 134 4.24 6.75 1.00
CA ILE A 134 5.69 6.66 1.25
C ILE A 134 6.45 6.33 -0.05
N PHE A 135 5.96 5.36 -0.83
CA PHE A 135 6.55 5.05 -2.12
C PHE A 135 6.59 6.28 -3.03
N VAL A 136 5.48 7.02 -3.17
CA VAL A 136 5.42 8.22 -4.03
C VAL A 136 6.40 9.29 -3.56
N LEU A 137 6.51 9.51 -2.25
CA LEU A 137 7.47 10.47 -1.69
C LEU A 137 8.92 10.10 -2.03
N ILE A 138 9.30 8.83 -1.82
CA ILE A 138 10.66 8.34 -2.12
C ILE A 138 10.92 8.34 -3.63
N PHE A 139 9.92 8.01 -4.44
CA PHE A 139 10.02 8.03 -5.90
C PHE A 139 10.22 9.46 -6.42
N TYR A 140 9.53 10.44 -5.85
CA TYR A 140 9.71 11.84 -6.22
C TYR A 140 11.10 12.38 -5.81
N GLU A 141 11.59 12.01 -4.62
CA GLU A 141 12.95 12.33 -4.18
C GLU A 141 14.02 11.77 -5.14
N ALA A 142 13.75 10.59 -5.72
CA ALA A 142 14.64 9.98 -6.70
C ALA A 142 14.68 10.68 -8.06
N ILE A 143 13.59 11.34 -8.48
CA ILE A 143 13.46 11.97 -9.81
C ILE A 143 13.83 13.45 -9.78
N LYS A 144 13.74 14.12 -8.64
CA LYS A 144 13.93 15.58 -8.50
C LYS A 144 15.33 16.09 -8.90
N TYR A 145 16.29 15.22 -9.21
CA TYR A 145 17.69 15.55 -9.52
C TYR A 145 18.27 14.60 -10.57
#